data_AF-A0A1Y3TDC6-F1
#
_entry.id   AF-A0A1Y3TDC6-F1
#
_cell.length_a   1.000
_cell.length_b   1.000
_cell.length_c   1.000
_cell.angle_alpha   90.00
_cell.angle_beta   90.00
_cell.angle_gamma   90.00
#
_symmetry.space_group_name_H-M   'P 1'
#
loop_
_entity.id
_entity.type
_entity.pdbx_description
1 polymer ?
#
loop_
_entity_poly.entity_id
_entity_poly.type
_entity_poly.pdbx_seq_one_letter_code
_entity_poly.pdbx_strand_id
1 'polypeptide(L)'
;MRDQIKDLEYFNEFLQEEQARITRFSDKLASGGVKPERRLPVKTKIHDLKLGILTARYSRGDELSVLEGEYAELLKSWGEVWEPDNYNKNLNMISLGGLKPGLLQKY
;
A
#
# COMPACT_ATOMS: atom_id res chain seq x y z
N MET A 1 6.19 -2.42 15.81
CA MET A 1 7.52 -2.93 16.20
C MET A 1 8.47 -2.51 15.09
N ARG A 2 9.47 -1.66 15.40
CA ARG A 2 10.51 -1.28 14.41
C ARG A 2 11.42 -2.49 14.19
N ASP A 3 11.81 -2.75 12.95
CA ASP A 3 12.66 -3.88 12.61
C ASP A 3 14.07 -3.65 13.17
N GLN A 4 14.69 -4.70 13.72
CA GLN A 4 16.06 -4.70 14.24
C GLN A 4 16.93 -5.78 13.54
N ILE A 5 16.34 -6.51 12.59
CA ILE A 5 16.93 -7.62 11.84
C ILE A 5 17.45 -7.11 10.50
N LYS A 6 16.71 -6.20 9.85
CA LYS A 6 17.07 -5.61 8.55
C LYS A 6 17.71 -4.24 8.71
N ASP A 7 18.69 -3.95 7.87
CA ASP A 7 19.38 -2.66 7.84
C ASP A 7 18.67 -1.64 6.93
N LEU A 8 19.18 -0.41 6.95
CA LEU A 8 18.61 0.69 6.18
C LEU A 8 18.75 0.47 4.66
N GLU A 9 19.83 -0.16 4.22
CA GLU A 9 20.11 -0.42 2.80
C GLU A 9 19.08 -1.39 2.22
N TYR A 10 18.81 -2.49 2.91
CA TYR A 10 17.75 -3.44 2.55
C TYR A 10 16.40 -2.74 2.36
N PHE A 11 16.01 -1.87 3.29
CA PHE A 11 14.73 -1.16 3.15
C PHE A 11 14.74 -0.20 1.96
N ASN A 12 15.85 0.51 1.72
CA ASN A 12 15.94 1.44 0.60
C ASN A 12 15.82 0.72 -0.75
N GLU A 13 16.53 -0.41 -0.91
CA GLU A 13 16.43 -1.26 -2.10
C GLU A 13 15.00 -1.76 -2.31
N PHE A 14 14.40 -2.36 -1.27
CA PHE A 14 13.03 -2.86 -1.32
C PHE A 14 12.05 -1.76 -1.73
N LEU A 15 12.14 -0.58 -1.10
CA LEU A 15 11.24 0.54 -1.38
C LEU A 15 11.39 1.04 -2.82
N GLN A 16 12.62 1.11 -3.34
CA GLN A 16 12.89 1.51 -4.71
C GLN A 16 12.32 0.49 -5.71
N GLU A 17 12.51 -0.79 -5.48
CA GLU A 17 11.99 -1.86 -6.32
C GLU A 17 10.45 -1.87 -6.36
N GLU A 18 9.81 -1.81 -5.20
CA GLU A 18 8.35 -1.77 -5.10
C GLU A 18 7.77 -0.52 -5.79
N GLN A 19 8.43 0.63 -5.64
CA GLN A 19 8.02 1.86 -6.30
C GLN A 19 8.15 1.74 -7.82
N ALA A 20 9.23 1.16 -8.33
CA ALA A 20 9.40 0.91 -9.76
C ALA A 20 8.33 -0.04 -10.31
N ARG A 21 7.96 -1.07 -9.55
CA ARG A 21 6.86 -2.00 -9.90
C ARG A 21 5.51 -1.28 -9.96
N ILE A 22 5.21 -0.42 -8.99
CA ILE A 22 3.98 0.40 -8.98
C ILE A 22 3.92 1.28 -10.22
N THR A 23 5.00 1.99 -10.54
CA THR A 23 5.08 2.86 -11.73
C THR A 23 4.80 2.04 -12.99
N ARG A 24 5.51 0.91 -13.18
CA ARG A 24 5.32 0.03 -14.34
C ARG A 24 3.87 -0.44 -14.52
N PHE A 25 3.21 -0.86 -13.44
CA PHE A 25 1.82 -1.32 -13.52
C PHE A 25 0.83 -0.16 -13.76
N SER A 26 1.09 0.99 -13.15
CA SER A 26 0.25 2.20 -13.30
C SER A 26 0.32 2.72 -14.74
N ASP A 27 1.53 2.81 -15.31
CA ASP A 27 1.74 3.23 -16.70
C ASP A 27 1.07 2.28 -17.69
N LYS A 28 1.15 0.96 -17.43
CA LYS A 28 0.48 -0.04 -18.25
C LYS A 28 -1.04 0.07 -18.19
N LEU A 29 -1.61 0.41 -17.03
CA LEU A 29 -3.04 0.68 -16.90
C LEU A 29 -3.44 1.96 -17.65
N ALA A 30 -2.68 3.04 -17.47
CA ALA A 30 -2.96 4.35 -18.07
C ALA A 30 -2.87 4.32 -19.60
N SER A 31 -1.88 3.59 -20.16
CA SER A 31 -1.72 3.40 -21.61
C SER A 31 -2.77 2.49 -22.25
N GLY A 32 -3.67 1.88 -21.48
CA GLY A 32 -4.65 0.92 -21.99
C GLY A 32 -4.07 -0.46 -22.35
N GLY A 33 -2.79 -0.71 -22.04
CA GLY A 33 -2.10 -1.98 -22.31
C GLY A 33 -2.53 -3.16 -21.42
N VAL A 34 -3.55 -2.97 -20.58
CA VAL A 34 -4.16 -4.00 -19.73
C VAL A 34 -5.57 -4.30 -20.25
N LYS A 35 -5.79 -5.57 -20.61
CA LYS A 35 -7.11 -6.07 -21.03
C LYS A 35 -8.15 -5.82 -19.92
N PRO A 36 -9.42 -5.49 -20.25
CA PRO A 36 -10.44 -5.12 -19.27
C PRO A 36 -10.57 -6.09 -18.08
N GLU A 37 -10.59 -7.39 -18.35
CA GLU A 37 -10.71 -8.47 -17.36
C GLU A 37 -9.49 -8.57 -16.42
N ARG A 38 -8.35 -7.99 -16.80
CA ARG A 38 -7.12 -7.96 -15.99
C ARG A 38 -6.95 -6.66 -15.23
N ARG A 39 -7.80 -5.65 -15.45
CA ARG A 39 -7.65 -4.33 -14.80
C ARG A 39 -7.77 -4.41 -13.29
N LEU A 40 -8.81 -5.08 -12.77
CA LEU A 40 -9.00 -5.26 -11.33
C LEU A 40 -7.82 -6.02 -10.70
N PRO A 41 -7.37 -7.18 -11.21
CA PRO A 41 -6.17 -7.84 -10.71
C PRO A 41 -4.92 -6.95 -10.68
N VAL A 42 -4.70 -6.12 -11.71
CA VAL A 42 -3.55 -5.20 -11.75
C VAL A 42 -3.72 -4.06 -10.72
N LYS A 43 -4.92 -3.50 -10.58
CA LYS A 43 -5.22 -2.51 -9.52
C LYS A 43 -4.99 -3.10 -8.13
N THR A 44 -5.50 -4.30 -7.87
CA THR A 44 -5.28 -5.03 -6.61
C THR A 44 -3.78 -5.20 -6.37
N LYS A 45 -3.00 -5.59 -7.39
CA LYS A 45 -1.56 -5.72 -7.23
C LYS A 45 -0.89 -4.40 -6.89
N ILE A 46 -1.28 -3.29 -7.50
CA ILE A 46 -0.74 -1.96 -7.16
C ILE A 46 -1.03 -1.61 -5.70
N HIS A 47 -2.25 -1.85 -5.23
CA HIS A 47 -2.63 -1.59 -3.84
C HIS A 47 -1.86 -2.49 -2.85
N ASP A 48 -1.63 -3.76 -3.19
CA ASP A 48 -0.79 -4.67 -2.42
C ASP A 48 0.65 -4.14 -2.29
N LEU A 49 1.24 -3.65 -3.39
CA LEU A 49 2.59 -3.06 -3.38
C LEU A 49 2.64 -1.79 -2.51
N LYS A 50 1.63 -0.92 -2.61
CA LYS A 50 1.54 0.30 -1.78
C LYS A 50 1.43 -0.03 -0.29
N LEU A 51 0.63 -1.03 0.07
CA LEU A 51 0.51 -1.51 1.45
C LEU A 51 1.84 -2.13 1.94
N GLY A 52 2.55 -2.84 1.07
CA GLY A 52 3.90 -3.35 1.33
C GLY A 52 4.90 -2.24 1.63
N ILE A 53 4.91 -1.18 0.81
CA ILE A 53 5.74 0.03 1.03
C ILE A 53 5.43 0.67 2.38
N LEU A 54 4.15 0.90 2.70
CA LEU A 54 3.73 1.51 3.96
C LEU A 54 4.23 0.69 5.17
N THR A 55 4.10 -0.63 5.08
CA THR A 55 4.57 -1.57 6.12
C THR A 55 6.10 -1.53 6.25
N ALA A 56 6.82 -1.54 5.14
CA ALA A 56 8.28 -1.48 5.13
C ALA A 56 8.82 -0.17 5.71
N ARG A 57 8.19 0.97 5.40
CA ARG A 57 8.57 2.26 5.98
C ARG A 57 8.30 2.33 7.48
N TYR A 58 7.18 1.79 7.94
CA TYR A 58 6.93 1.64 9.37
C TYR A 58 8.01 0.78 10.05
N SER A 59 8.39 -0.34 9.44
CA SER A 59 9.46 -1.23 9.93
C SER A 59 10.83 -0.55 9.95
N ARG A 60 11.17 0.23 8.90
CA ARG A 60 12.40 1.04 8.80
C ARG A 60 12.49 2.10 9.90
N GLY A 61 11.35 2.52 10.44
CA GLY A 61 11.26 3.50 11.53
C GLY A 61 10.94 4.92 11.08
N ASP A 62 10.34 5.08 9.91
CA ASP A 62 9.89 6.38 9.38
C ASP A 62 8.92 7.09 10.34
N GLU A 63 8.86 8.42 10.20
CA GLU A 63 7.99 9.29 10.99
C GLU A 63 6.50 8.94 10.84
N LEU A 64 5.80 8.82 11.97
CA LEU A 64 4.40 8.40 11.98
C LEU A 64 3.49 9.37 11.22
N SER A 65 3.77 10.67 11.25
CA SER A 65 2.99 11.69 10.54
C SER A 65 3.05 11.51 9.02
N VAL A 66 4.20 11.11 8.49
CA VAL A 66 4.37 10.79 7.06
C VAL A 66 3.54 9.55 6.71
N LEU A 67 3.65 8.49 7.53
CA LEU A 67 2.91 7.24 7.32
C LEU A 67 1.39 7.42 7.40
N GLU A 68 0.90 8.33 8.24
CA GLU A 68 -0.53 8.68 8.31
C GLU A 68 -1.03 9.31 7.01
N GLY A 69 -0.25 10.22 6.41
CA GLY A 69 -0.56 10.79 5.11
C GLY A 69 -0.63 9.73 4.01
N GLU A 70 0.37 8.84 3.96
CA GLU A 70 0.41 7.75 2.97
C GLU A 70 -0.72 6.75 3.14
N TYR A 71 -1.06 6.41 4.39
CA TYR A 71 -2.20 5.57 4.69
C TYR A 71 -3.52 6.22 4.24
N ALA A 72 -3.71 7.51 4.52
CA ALA A 72 -4.91 8.23 4.12
C ALA A 72 -5.06 8.27 2.59
N GLU A 73 -3.97 8.50 1.85
CA GLU A 73 -3.99 8.43 0.39
C GLU A 73 -4.29 7.04 -0.15
N LEU A 74 -3.72 5.99 0.46
CA LEU A 74 -4.01 4.61 0.09
C LEU A 74 -5.47 4.22 0.38
N LEU A 75 -6.02 4.69 1.51
CA LEU A 75 -7.40 4.43 1.91
C LEU A 75 -8.39 5.04 0.90
N LYS A 76 -8.13 6.25 0.40
CA LYS A 76 -9.00 6.92 -0.60
C LYS A 76 -9.24 6.08 -1.85
N SER A 77 -8.23 5.34 -2.32
CA SER A 77 -8.36 4.49 -3.52
C SER A 77 -8.70 3.03 -3.20
N TRP A 78 -8.74 2.64 -1.93
CA TRP A 78 -8.91 1.22 -1.54
C TRP A 78 -10.25 0.63 -1.97
N GLY A 79 -11.29 1.46 -2.08
CA GLY A 79 -12.61 1.04 -2.59
C GLY A 79 -12.55 0.47 -4.01
N GLU A 80 -11.53 0.79 -4.81
CA GLU A 80 -11.35 0.25 -6.16
C GLU A 80 -11.02 -1.25 -6.18
N VAL A 81 -10.55 -1.79 -5.06
CA VAL A 81 -10.06 -3.18 -4.94
C VAL A 81 -10.76 -3.94 -3.81
N TRP A 82 -11.81 -3.35 -3.24
CA TRP A 82 -12.60 -3.96 -2.18
C TRP A 82 -13.45 -5.12 -2.73
N GLU A 83 -12.93 -6.33 -2.62
CA GLU A 83 -13.61 -7.57 -3.02
C GLU A 83 -13.57 -8.59 -1.89
N PRO A 84 -14.56 -9.49 -1.77
CA PRO A 84 -14.55 -10.58 -0.78
C PRO A 84 -13.27 -11.43 -0.85
N ASP A 85 -12.78 -11.70 -2.07
CA ASP A 85 -11.55 -12.48 -2.30
C ASP A 85 -10.29 -11.78 -1.79
N ASN A 86 -10.36 -10.47 -1.51
CA ASN A 86 -9.29 -9.69 -0.91
C ASN A 86 -9.41 -9.58 0.63
N TYR A 87 -10.20 -10.45 1.28
CA TYR A 87 -10.50 -10.39 2.72
C TYR A 87 -9.32 -10.03 3.63
N ASN A 88 -8.21 -10.77 3.54
CA ASN A 88 -7.02 -10.51 4.39
C ASN A 88 -6.40 -9.13 4.14
N LYS A 89 -6.43 -8.64 2.90
CA LYS A 89 -5.91 -7.31 2.55
C LYS A 89 -6.82 -6.21 3.07
N ASN A 90 -8.13 -6.41 2.97
CA ASN A 90 -9.15 -5.52 3.53
C ASN A 90 -9.02 -5.44 5.06
N LEU A 91 -8.85 -6.58 5.72
CA LEU A 91 -8.58 -6.63 7.15
C LEU A 91 -7.30 -5.88 7.53
N ASN A 92 -6.21 -6.05 6.78
CA ASN A 92 -4.95 -5.35 7.06
C ASN A 92 -5.15 -3.83 6.96
N MET A 93 -5.83 -3.35 5.92
CA MET A 93 -6.10 -1.93 5.75
C MET A 93 -6.99 -1.33 6.84
N ILE A 94 -8.03 -2.05 7.26
CA ILE A 94 -8.90 -1.60 8.36
C ILE A 94 -8.14 -1.63 9.68
N SER A 95 -7.36 -2.68 9.93
CA SER A 95 -6.59 -2.83 11.18
C SER A 95 -5.58 -1.69 11.36
N LEU A 96 -4.94 -1.25 10.27
CA LEU A 96 -4.07 -0.07 10.28
C LEU A 96 -4.81 1.21 10.67
N GLY A 97 -6.07 1.37 10.25
CA GLY A 97 -6.93 2.49 10.65
C GLY A 97 -7.40 2.38 12.11
N GLY A 98 -7.73 1.17 12.57
CA GLY A 98 -8.19 0.91 13.94
C GLY A 98 -7.09 1.05 15.00
N LEU A 99 -5.83 0.78 14.65
CA LEU A 99 -4.67 0.98 15.52
C LEU A 99 -4.39 2.46 15.86
N LYS A 100 -5.08 3.41 15.20
CA LYS A 100 -4.99 4.84 15.48
C LYS A 100 -6.40 5.45 15.63
N PRO A 101 -6.97 5.51 16.86
CA PRO A 101 -8.35 5.96 17.09
C PRO A 101 -8.72 7.39 16.64
N GLY A 102 -7.76 8.19 16.13
CA GLY A 102 -8.01 9.53 15.59
C GLY A 102 -8.22 9.63 14.06
N LEU A 103 -7.96 8.57 13.29
CA LEU A 103 -8.04 8.61 11.82
C LEU A 103 -9.43 8.27 11.25
N LEU A 104 -10.20 7.44 11.95
CA LEU A 104 -11.57 7.05 11.56
C LEU A 104 -12.66 7.96 12.15
N GLN A 105 -12.31 8.96 12.97
CA GLN A 105 -13.28 9.92 13.52
C GLN A 105 -13.59 11.12 12.60
N LYS A 106 -13.03 11.16 11.40
CA LYS A 106 -13.22 12.25 10.43
C LYS A 106 -14.01 11.88 9.17
N TYR A 107 -14.60 10.68 9.13
CA TYR A 107 -15.50 10.25 8.06
C TYR A 107 -16.77 9.64 8.65
#